data_AF-A0A8T5RTW8-F1
#
_entry.id   AF-A0A8T5RTW8-F1
#
_cell.length_a   1.000
_cell.length_b   1.000
_cell.length_c   1.000
_cell.angle_alpha   90.00
_cell.angle_beta   90.00
_cell.angle_gamma   90.00
#
_symmetry.space_group_name_H-M   'P 1'
#
loop_
_entity.id
_entity.type
_entity.pdbx_description
1 polymer ?
#
loop_
_entity_poly.entity_id
_entity_poly.type
_entity_poly.pdbx_seq_one_letter_code
_entity_poly.pdbx_strand_id
1 'polypeptide(L)'
;MKLTDIIGLEEKHSRLLENAGIKEVEDLLTLSYYQIKQLARSIGVTVKALDIWQEHADLMRIQGISPEIANAINLIGIDSVKEFAYRNAKTTVEKLKELKKDNPKTLTKVPALKNIEDWIREAKNLAEVPKKGDKVKKKPAPKTKPTPERGSSPDIPITPNYKPFEPFEKDYGKYGPEYWNSKWVTAPIIYTGRALRGESYSKQIDVDVKAFIKKNDAILWHVLTQLELRKDTPNETALTIQNFVCNFLTYKYDEIASECPEFWLFPFEAIQSEIGDCEDGAILIASLLINAGVPSWRVKVCAAQVMADPIFAPSDTELGGHAYCIYLADRPESERKLEWVILDWCYLQDPEVPVKEKPLARDGGTEGAYRDIWFTFNDDQSYAQSSFEVKEGRISKNRTTQKDDVLAPLEDILKSLANDTIDKIFKKLNIEIE
;
A
#
# COMPACT_ATOMS: atom_id res chain seq x y z
N MET A 1 25.32 23.30 -2.01
CA MET A 1 26.56 22.86 -1.28
C MET A 1 27.41 21.99 -2.20
N LYS A 2 28.68 21.69 -1.89
CA LYS A 2 29.45 20.74 -2.72
C LYS A 2 29.09 19.31 -2.37
N LEU A 3 29.07 18.40 -3.34
CA LEU A 3 28.80 16.98 -3.08
C LEU A 3 29.76 16.35 -2.06
N THR A 4 31.04 16.74 -2.09
CA THR A 4 32.06 16.29 -1.14
C THR A 4 31.81 16.73 0.31
N ASP A 5 30.85 17.63 0.55
CA ASP A 5 30.46 18.02 1.90
C ASP A 5 29.63 16.89 2.57
N ILE A 6 28.98 16.01 1.79
CA ILE A 6 28.21 14.88 2.31
C ILE A 6 29.14 13.83 2.92
N ILE A 7 28.94 13.54 4.21
CA ILE A 7 29.69 12.47 4.90
C ILE A 7 29.39 11.13 4.25
N GLY A 8 30.45 10.39 3.89
CA GLY A 8 30.36 9.11 3.18
C GLY A 8 30.40 9.24 1.65
N LEU A 9 30.37 10.45 1.10
CA LEU A 9 30.53 10.71 -0.34
C LEU A 9 31.99 11.04 -0.66
N GLU A 10 32.76 10.02 -1.06
CA GLU A 10 34.17 10.17 -1.44
C GLU A 10 34.35 10.99 -2.73
N GLU A 11 35.48 11.67 -2.86
CA GLU A 11 35.81 12.52 -4.02
C GLU A 11 35.72 11.76 -5.37
N LYS A 12 36.07 10.47 -5.38
CA LYS A 12 35.94 9.63 -6.57
C LYS A 12 34.48 9.49 -7.03
N HIS A 13 33.54 9.36 -6.10
CA HIS A 13 32.11 9.26 -6.41
C HIS A 13 31.51 10.63 -6.74
N SER A 14 31.97 11.70 -6.10
CA SER A 14 31.60 13.08 -6.46
C SER A 14 31.87 13.37 -7.93
N ARG A 15 33.06 13.01 -8.43
CA ARG A 15 33.42 13.20 -9.85
C ARG A 15 32.55 12.36 -10.80
N LEU A 16 32.16 11.16 -10.39
CA LEU A 16 31.27 10.30 -11.17
C LEU A 16 29.84 10.85 -11.23
N LEU A 17 29.35 11.41 -10.12
CA LEU A 17 28.07 12.13 -10.07
C LEU A 17 28.10 13.39 -10.95
N GLU A 18 29.18 14.17 -10.91
CA GLU A 18 29.37 15.35 -11.75
C GLU A 18 29.34 14.99 -13.25
N ASN A 19 29.99 13.89 -13.64
CA ASN A 19 29.96 13.37 -15.01
C ASN A 19 28.56 12.90 -15.43
N ALA A 20 27.73 12.48 -14.47
CA ALA A 20 26.33 12.11 -14.68
C ALA A 20 25.36 13.30 -14.62
N GLY A 21 25.88 14.53 -14.48
CA GLY A 21 25.08 15.76 -14.48
C GLY A 21 24.63 16.24 -13.10
N ILE A 22 25.04 15.57 -12.01
CA ILE A 22 24.75 15.93 -10.63
C ILE A 22 25.96 16.69 -10.08
N LYS A 23 25.87 18.02 -10.00
CA LYS A 23 27.02 18.89 -9.69
C LYS A 23 26.98 19.45 -8.28
N GLU A 24 25.78 19.64 -7.75
CA GLU A 24 25.56 20.21 -6.42
C GLU A 24 24.70 19.26 -5.57
N VAL A 25 24.73 19.45 -4.24
CA VAL A 25 23.95 18.64 -3.29
C VAL A 25 22.46 18.70 -3.61
N GLU A 26 21.99 19.85 -4.06
CA GLU A 26 20.60 20.13 -4.40
C GLU A 26 20.12 19.29 -5.61
N ASP A 27 21.02 18.94 -6.53
CA ASP A 27 20.69 18.11 -7.70
C ASP A 27 20.27 16.69 -7.28
N LEU A 28 20.80 16.18 -6.15
CA LEU A 28 20.42 14.88 -5.61
C LEU A 28 18.94 14.82 -5.25
N LEU A 29 18.34 15.93 -4.82
CA LEU A 29 16.92 15.99 -4.40
C LEU A 29 15.94 15.76 -5.54
N THR A 30 16.39 15.96 -6.78
CA THR A 30 15.54 15.82 -7.97
C THR A 30 15.49 14.38 -8.50
N LEU A 31 16.34 13.50 -7.97
CA LEU A 31 16.45 12.12 -8.42
C LEU A 31 15.25 11.31 -7.93
N SER A 32 14.52 10.71 -8.87
CA SER A 32 13.58 9.64 -8.55
C SER A 32 14.32 8.37 -8.13
N TYR A 33 13.64 7.48 -7.42
CA TYR A 33 14.21 6.20 -7.01
C TYR A 33 14.78 5.39 -8.19
N TYR A 34 14.12 5.43 -9.36
CA TYR A 34 14.64 4.80 -10.59
C TYR A 34 15.96 5.43 -11.05
N GLN A 35 16.06 6.76 -11.03
CA GLN A 35 17.29 7.48 -11.38
C GLN A 35 18.41 7.17 -10.38
N ILE A 36 18.10 7.07 -9.09
CA ILE A 36 19.05 6.64 -8.05
C ILE A 36 19.57 5.23 -8.34
N LYS A 37 18.68 4.27 -8.65
CA LYS A 37 19.07 2.88 -8.96
C LYS A 37 19.97 2.80 -10.19
N GLN A 38 19.64 3.53 -11.25
CA GLN A 38 20.47 3.60 -12.46
C GLN A 38 21.83 4.23 -12.17
N LEU A 39 21.85 5.35 -11.45
CA LEU A 39 23.05 6.10 -11.13
C LEU A 39 23.98 5.32 -10.20
N ALA A 40 23.43 4.64 -9.19
CA ALA A 40 24.19 3.78 -8.29
C ALA A 40 24.92 2.67 -9.06
N ARG A 41 24.24 2.03 -10.03
CA ARG A 41 24.83 1.01 -10.90
C ARG A 41 25.92 1.59 -11.80
N SER A 42 25.71 2.78 -12.37
CA SER A 42 26.67 3.38 -13.31
C SER A 42 27.95 3.87 -12.63
N ILE A 43 27.85 4.33 -11.38
CA ILE A 43 29.00 4.85 -10.61
C ILE A 43 29.60 3.80 -9.65
N GLY A 44 29.05 2.59 -9.62
CA GLY A 44 29.61 1.45 -8.87
C GLY A 44 29.41 1.53 -7.36
N VAL A 45 28.27 2.05 -6.91
CA VAL A 45 27.90 2.15 -5.48
C VAL A 45 26.60 1.42 -5.21
N THR A 46 26.33 1.11 -3.95
CA THR A 46 25.03 0.55 -3.55
C THR A 46 23.94 1.61 -3.64
N VAL A 47 22.72 1.22 -4.02
CA VAL A 47 21.52 2.09 -4.02
C VAL A 47 21.39 2.82 -2.67
N LYS A 48 21.50 2.07 -1.57
CA LYS A 48 21.50 2.59 -0.20
C LYS A 48 22.52 3.71 0.07
N ALA A 49 23.70 3.67 -0.56
CA ALA A 49 24.69 4.73 -0.36
C ALA A 49 24.23 6.04 -1.00
N LEU A 50 23.59 5.94 -2.18
CA LEU A 50 23.06 7.09 -2.90
C LEU A 50 21.78 7.61 -2.25
N ASP A 51 20.94 6.73 -1.71
CA ASP A 51 19.80 7.11 -0.86
C ASP A 51 20.28 7.92 0.35
N ILE A 52 21.28 7.44 1.10
CA ILE A 52 21.87 8.17 2.24
C ILE A 52 22.40 9.55 1.81
N TRP A 53 23.01 9.66 0.63
CA TRP A 53 23.47 10.96 0.12
C TRP A 53 22.30 11.91 -0.20
N GLN A 54 21.20 11.39 -0.74
CA GLN A 54 19.97 12.15 -0.97
C GLN A 54 19.28 12.54 0.34
N GLU A 55 19.23 11.65 1.33
CA GLU A 55 18.70 11.88 2.69
C GLU A 55 19.49 12.98 3.40
N HIS A 56 20.83 12.92 3.33
CA HIS A 56 21.70 13.99 3.82
C HIS A 56 21.44 15.31 3.09
N ALA A 57 21.32 15.28 1.76
CA ALA A 57 20.98 16.46 0.97
C ALA A 57 19.65 17.08 1.41
N ASP A 58 18.63 16.25 1.69
CA ASP A 58 17.31 16.72 2.12
C ASP A 58 17.41 17.38 3.50
N LEU A 59 18.00 16.70 4.48
CA LEU A 59 18.17 17.25 5.83
C LEU A 59 18.95 18.58 5.84
N MET A 60 19.97 18.71 4.99
CA MET A 60 20.79 19.93 4.89
C MET A 60 20.04 21.14 4.29
N ARG A 61 18.80 20.97 3.81
CA ARG A 61 17.93 22.10 3.43
C ARG A 61 17.52 22.96 4.62
N ILE A 62 17.53 22.40 5.83
CA ILE A 62 17.19 23.12 7.06
C ILE A 62 18.37 23.99 7.50
N GLN A 63 18.13 25.28 7.69
CA GLN A 63 19.17 26.24 8.04
C GLN A 63 19.86 25.87 9.37
N GLY A 64 21.19 25.77 9.32
CA GLY A 64 22.01 25.44 10.48
C GLY A 64 22.23 23.95 10.72
N ILE A 65 21.68 23.07 9.89
CA ILE A 65 22.11 21.66 9.82
C ILE A 65 23.38 21.59 8.99
N SER A 66 24.49 21.20 9.63
CA SER A 66 25.76 20.90 8.96
C SER A 66 25.76 19.44 8.47
N PRO A 67 26.71 19.04 7.60
CA PRO A 67 26.82 17.64 7.16
C PRO A 67 27.00 16.64 8.32
N GLU A 68 27.73 17.05 9.35
CA GLU A 68 27.88 16.27 10.60
C GLU A 68 26.54 16.05 11.29
N ILE A 69 25.71 17.09 11.39
CA ILE A 69 24.39 17.02 12.00
C ILE A 69 23.43 16.19 11.15
N ALA A 70 23.44 16.36 9.82
CA ALA A 70 22.62 15.58 8.91
C ALA A 70 22.92 14.08 9.04
N ASN A 71 24.19 13.70 9.03
CA ASN A 71 24.63 12.33 9.27
C ASN A 71 24.20 11.81 10.65
N ALA A 72 24.33 12.61 11.71
CA ALA A 72 23.90 12.19 13.04
C ALA A 72 22.38 12.01 13.16
N ILE A 73 21.59 12.84 12.47
CA ILE A 73 20.13 12.76 12.42
C ILE A 73 19.68 11.52 11.63
N ASN A 74 20.31 11.24 10.49
CA ASN A 74 20.08 10.02 9.70
C ASN A 74 20.42 8.75 10.51
N LEU A 75 21.57 8.73 11.21
CA LEU A 75 21.98 7.59 12.03
C LEU A 75 21.03 7.28 13.20
N ILE A 76 20.20 8.22 13.66
CA ILE A 76 19.17 7.98 14.68
C ILE A 76 17.79 7.62 14.06
N GLY A 77 17.76 7.37 12.75
CA GLY A 77 16.62 6.96 11.95
C GLY A 77 15.67 8.11 11.63
N ILE A 78 16.21 9.26 11.23
CA ILE A 78 15.43 10.39 10.72
C ILE A 78 16.04 10.74 9.37
N ASP A 79 15.38 10.34 8.28
CA ASP A 79 16.03 10.24 6.97
C ASP A 79 15.62 11.38 6.04
N SER A 80 14.62 12.19 6.42
CA SER A 80 14.15 13.31 5.60
C SER A 80 13.67 14.50 6.43
N VAL A 81 13.57 15.66 5.78
CA VAL A 81 12.93 16.87 6.33
C VAL A 81 11.48 16.57 6.72
N LYS A 82 10.76 15.81 5.88
CA LYS A 82 9.38 15.40 6.15
C LYS A 82 9.28 14.60 7.43
N GLU A 83 10.15 13.62 7.63
CA GLU A 83 10.17 12.83 8.85
C GLU A 83 10.57 13.67 10.07
N PHE A 84 11.57 14.53 9.91
CA PHE A 84 12.04 15.38 10.98
C PHE A 84 10.93 16.32 11.50
N ALA A 85 10.06 16.80 10.62
CA ALA A 85 8.91 17.63 10.96
C ALA A 85 7.94 17.00 11.99
N TYR A 86 7.89 15.66 12.10
CA TYR A 86 7.01 14.96 13.03
C TYR A 86 7.69 14.52 14.33
N ARG A 87 9.00 14.75 14.48
CA ARG A 87 9.75 14.27 15.64
C ARG A 87 9.51 15.11 16.90
N ASN A 88 9.81 14.50 18.05
CA ASN A 88 9.78 15.16 19.36
C ASN A 88 11.19 15.63 19.72
N ALA A 89 11.37 16.94 19.91
CA ALA A 89 12.68 17.54 20.13
C ALA A 89 13.44 16.95 21.34
N LYS A 90 12.75 16.67 22.46
CA LYS A 90 13.38 16.07 23.65
C LYS A 90 13.88 14.66 23.35
N THR A 91 13.06 13.85 22.70
CA THR A 91 13.42 12.47 22.34
C THR A 91 14.58 12.45 21.34
N THR A 92 14.57 13.36 20.36
CA THR A 92 15.67 13.51 19.39
C THR A 92 16.99 13.88 20.09
N VAL A 93 16.97 14.80 21.06
CA VAL A 93 18.17 15.14 21.84
C VAL A 93 18.70 13.93 22.62
N GLU A 94 17.83 13.15 23.27
CA GLU A 94 18.27 11.96 24.00
C GLU A 94 18.89 10.92 23.05
N LYS A 95 18.27 10.65 21.89
CA LYS A 95 18.85 9.77 20.87
C LYS A 95 20.20 10.27 20.35
N LEU A 96 20.38 11.58 20.14
CA LEU A 96 21.67 12.14 19.74
C LEU A 96 22.74 12.03 20.84
N LYS A 97 22.35 12.08 22.12
CA LYS A 97 23.26 11.81 23.24
C LYS A 97 23.68 10.35 23.28
N GLU A 98 22.73 9.43 23.09
CA GLU A 98 22.99 7.99 23.01
C GLU A 98 23.93 7.70 21.84
N LEU A 99 23.63 8.18 20.63
CA LEU A 99 24.49 8.03 19.46
C LEU A 99 25.91 8.56 19.72
N LYS A 100 26.05 9.74 20.32
CA LYS A 100 27.37 10.31 20.64
C LYS A 100 28.11 9.50 21.71
N LYS A 101 27.39 8.95 22.69
CA LYS A 101 27.97 8.10 23.72
C LYS A 101 28.51 6.80 23.11
N ASP A 102 27.75 6.21 22.19
CA ASP A 102 28.09 4.93 21.56
C ASP A 102 29.12 5.10 20.44
N ASN A 103 29.11 6.23 19.74
CA ASN A 103 30.06 6.55 18.69
C ASN A 103 30.50 8.04 18.75
N PRO A 104 31.50 8.38 19.59
CA PRO A 104 31.91 9.77 19.82
C PRO A 104 32.37 10.56 18.59
N LYS A 105 32.69 9.86 17.48
CA LYS A 105 33.18 10.47 16.23
C LYS A 105 32.07 10.98 15.32
N THR A 106 30.82 10.59 15.55
CA THR A 106 29.68 10.99 14.69
C THR A 106 29.21 12.41 14.97
N LEU A 107 29.54 12.97 16.13
CA LEU A 107 29.03 14.26 16.56
C LEU A 107 29.95 14.99 17.56
N THR A 108 30.55 16.09 17.11
CA THR A 108 31.45 16.94 17.88
C THR A 108 30.75 17.53 19.10
N LYS A 109 29.50 17.97 18.96
CA LYS A 109 28.68 18.51 20.05
C LYS A 109 27.21 18.17 19.84
N VAL A 110 26.55 17.69 20.89
CA VAL A 110 25.10 17.47 20.87
C VAL A 110 24.40 18.84 20.76
N PRO A 111 23.51 19.04 19.77
CA PRO A 111 22.71 20.25 19.66
C PRO A 111 21.88 20.53 20.91
N ALA A 112 21.70 21.80 21.23
CA ALA A 112 20.79 22.18 22.30
C ALA A 112 19.35 21.86 21.91
N LEU A 113 18.47 21.62 22.90
CA LEU A 113 17.05 21.38 22.67
C LEU A 113 16.41 22.44 21.77
N LYS A 114 16.74 23.71 22.00
CA LYS A 114 16.25 24.84 21.20
C LYS A 114 16.62 24.72 19.72
N ASN A 115 17.83 24.27 19.40
CA ASN A 115 18.26 24.08 18.02
C ASN A 115 17.39 23.01 17.34
N ILE A 116 17.13 21.89 18.02
CA ILE A 116 16.26 20.82 17.49
C ILE A 116 14.82 21.31 17.33
N GLU A 117 14.29 22.09 18.28
CA GLU A 117 12.96 22.70 18.18
C GLU A 117 12.86 23.65 16.98
N ASP A 118 13.90 24.45 16.74
CA ASP A 118 13.99 25.37 15.60
C ASP A 118 14.05 24.61 14.27
N TRP A 119 14.87 23.56 14.17
CA TRP A 119 14.96 22.71 12.99
C TRP A 119 13.66 21.96 12.70
N ILE A 120 12.98 21.41 13.71
CA ILE A 120 11.67 20.75 13.52
C ILE A 120 10.63 21.75 13.02
N ARG A 121 10.67 23.00 13.50
CA ARG A 121 9.76 24.06 13.06
C ARG A 121 10.02 24.45 11.61
N GLU A 122 11.28 24.57 11.21
CA GLU A 122 11.65 24.83 9.82
C GLU A 122 11.30 23.65 8.91
N ALA A 123 11.56 22.42 9.36
CA ALA A 123 11.19 21.20 8.66
C ALA A 123 9.69 21.14 8.36
N LYS A 124 8.83 21.53 9.31
CA LYS A 124 7.38 21.65 9.07
C LYS A 124 7.03 22.65 7.98
N ASN A 125 7.74 23.77 7.90
CA ASN A 125 7.50 24.75 6.84
C ASN A 125 7.94 24.22 5.47
N LEU A 126 9.08 23.53 5.41
CA LEU A 126 9.63 22.96 4.17
C LEU A 126 8.84 21.76 3.65
N ALA A 127 8.27 20.95 4.56
CA ALA A 127 7.48 19.77 4.22
C ALA A 127 5.98 20.06 4.08
N GLU A 128 5.58 21.34 4.03
CA GLU A 128 4.18 21.79 3.93
C GLU A 128 3.24 21.15 4.98
N VAL A 129 3.79 20.84 6.17
CA VAL A 129 3.03 20.21 7.25
C VAL A 129 2.06 21.24 7.83
N PRO A 130 0.76 20.91 8.04
CA PRO A 130 -0.22 21.87 8.54
C PRO A 130 0.25 22.56 9.82
N LYS A 131 0.29 23.90 9.81
CA LYS A 131 0.74 24.71 10.97
C LYS A 131 -0.27 24.56 12.10
N LYS A 132 0.23 24.36 13.32
CA LYS A 132 -0.59 24.33 14.55
C LYS A 132 -1.09 25.76 14.84
N GLY A 133 -2.16 26.16 14.15
CA GLY A 133 -2.69 27.52 14.13
C GLY A 133 -3.81 27.72 13.11
N ASP A 134 -3.85 26.95 12.03
CA ASP A 134 -5.03 26.85 11.19
C ASP A 134 -6.08 26.03 11.94
N LYS A 135 -7.18 26.69 12.32
CA LYS A 135 -8.29 26.06 13.03
C LYS A 135 -9.00 25.08 12.11
N VAL A 136 -8.51 23.83 12.06
CA VAL A 136 -9.41 22.69 11.97
C VAL A 136 -9.88 22.40 13.40
N LYS A 137 -11.18 22.55 13.64
CA LYS A 137 -11.81 22.27 14.94
C LYS A 137 -11.52 20.81 15.34
N LYS A 138 -10.60 20.59 16.27
CA LYS A 138 -10.49 19.30 16.97
C LYS A 138 -11.75 19.05 17.80
N LYS A 139 -12.48 17.98 17.49
CA LYS A 139 -13.47 17.40 18.41
C LYS A 139 -12.73 16.93 19.68
N PRO A 140 -13.24 17.22 20.88
CA PRO A 140 -12.67 16.70 22.12
C PRO A 140 -12.95 15.20 22.24
N ALA A 141 -12.05 14.48 22.92
CA ALA A 141 -12.20 13.08 23.30
C ALA A 141 -13.58 12.82 23.95
N PRO A 142 -14.23 11.66 23.72
CA PRO A 142 -15.57 11.41 24.22
C PRO A 142 -15.53 11.31 25.75
N LYS A 143 -15.99 12.37 26.43
CA LYS A 143 -16.58 12.24 27.75
C LYS A 143 -17.98 11.67 27.57
N THR A 144 -18.29 10.60 28.29
CA THR A 144 -19.63 10.02 28.42
C THR A 144 -20.65 11.15 28.60
N LYS A 145 -21.56 11.30 27.62
CA LYS A 145 -22.67 12.24 27.68
C LYS A 145 -24.00 11.49 27.61
N PRO A 146 -25.05 12.00 28.29
CA PRO A 146 -26.35 11.34 28.37
C PRO A 146 -26.98 11.24 26.98
N THR A 147 -27.76 10.18 26.78
CA THR A 147 -28.53 9.89 25.58
C THR A 147 -29.30 11.14 25.11
N PRO A 148 -29.13 11.61 23.86
CA PRO A 148 -29.92 12.72 23.35
C PRO A 148 -31.35 12.25 23.08
N GLU A 149 -32.32 13.08 23.44
CA GLU A 149 -33.71 12.91 23.01
C GLU A 149 -33.80 12.80 21.49
N ARG A 150 -34.72 11.94 21.06
CA ARG A 150 -34.88 11.46 19.68
C ARG A 150 -35.44 12.58 18.79
N GLY A 151 -34.56 13.47 18.33
CA GLY A 151 -34.83 14.44 17.25
C GLY A 151 -34.69 13.77 15.88
N SER A 152 -35.55 14.15 14.94
CA SER A 152 -35.71 13.59 13.59
C SER A 152 -34.39 13.23 12.90
N SER A 153 -34.33 11.98 12.41
CA SER A 153 -33.21 11.42 11.65
C SER A 153 -32.74 12.38 10.53
N PRO A 154 -31.43 12.61 10.37
CA PRO A 154 -30.95 13.19 9.11
C PRO A 154 -31.30 12.19 7.99
N ASP A 155 -31.91 12.68 6.91
CA ASP A 155 -32.24 11.86 5.74
C ASP A 155 -30.98 11.14 5.27
N ILE A 156 -31.05 9.80 5.25
CA ILE A 156 -29.99 8.96 4.68
C ILE A 156 -29.88 9.37 3.21
N PRO A 157 -28.69 9.74 2.71
CA PRO A 157 -28.53 10.10 1.30
C PRO A 157 -28.91 8.88 0.44
N ILE A 158 -30.07 8.96 -0.20
CA ILE A 158 -30.49 8.01 -1.22
C ILE A 158 -29.68 8.37 -2.46
N THR A 159 -28.90 7.44 -3.01
CA THR A 159 -28.30 7.60 -4.35
C THR A 159 -29.41 7.36 -5.36
N PRO A 160 -30.09 8.39 -5.90
CA PRO A 160 -31.15 8.18 -6.86
C PRO A 160 -30.48 7.63 -8.13
N ASN A 161 -31.03 6.57 -8.71
CA ASN A 161 -30.57 6.01 -10.00
C ASN A 161 -29.31 5.16 -9.99
N TYR A 162 -28.94 4.51 -8.87
CA TYR A 162 -27.95 3.42 -8.94
C TYR A 162 -28.41 2.36 -9.96
N LYS A 163 -27.59 2.15 -11.00
CA LYS A 163 -27.82 1.14 -12.02
C LYS A 163 -26.49 0.49 -12.39
N PRO A 164 -26.23 -0.77 -12.00
CA PRO A 164 -25.03 -1.49 -12.40
C PRO A 164 -24.78 -1.36 -13.91
N PHE A 165 -23.50 -1.25 -14.29
CA PHE A 165 -23.16 -1.25 -15.71
C PHE A 165 -23.44 -2.63 -16.32
N GLU A 166 -23.93 -2.63 -17.55
CA GLU A 166 -24.00 -3.87 -18.32
C GLU A 166 -22.58 -4.44 -18.51
N PRO A 167 -22.40 -5.76 -18.35
CA PRO A 167 -21.09 -6.38 -18.52
C PRO A 167 -20.56 -6.24 -19.94
N PHE A 168 -19.23 -6.19 -20.08
CA PHE A 168 -18.55 -6.31 -21.37
C PHE A 168 -18.65 -7.77 -21.85
N GLU A 169 -19.75 -8.10 -22.50
CA GLU A 169 -19.98 -9.41 -23.10
C GLU A 169 -19.64 -9.43 -24.58
N LYS A 170 -19.09 -10.57 -25.02
CA LYS A 170 -18.88 -10.91 -26.43
C LYS A 170 -18.70 -12.42 -26.55
N ASP A 171 -18.70 -12.92 -27.78
CA ASP A 171 -18.32 -14.31 -28.02
C ASP A 171 -16.81 -14.48 -27.79
N TYR A 172 -16.46 -15.28 -26.77
CA TYR A 172 -15.08 -15.59 -26.39
C TYR A 172 -14.58 -16.91 -27.01
N GLY A 173 -15.43 -17.64 -27.74
CA GLY A 173 -15.13 -18.95 -28.31
C GLY A 173 -14.64 -19.95 -27.25
N LYS A 174 -13.70 -20.82 -27.63
CA LYS A 174 -13.15 -21.87 -26.75
C LYS A 174 -12.32 -21.37 -25.56
N TYR A 175 -11.90 -20.10 -25.55
CA TYR A 175 -11.09 -19.49 -24.49
C TYR A 175 -11.91 -18.51 -23.65
N GLY A 176 -13.19 -18.83 -23.44
CA GLY A 176 -14.13 -18.07 -22.63
C GLY A 176 -14.10 -18.40 -21.13
N PRO A 177 -15.18 -18.06 -20.41
CA PRO A 177 -15.28 -18.19 -18.95
C PRO A 177 -14.97 -19.61 -18.45
N GLU A 178 -15.50 -20.64 -19.12
CA GLU A 178 -15.32 -22.04 -18.73
C GLU A 178 -13.85 -22.43 -18.76
N TYR A 179 -13.11 -22.01 -19.80
CA TYR A 179 -11.68 -22.27 -19.93
C TYR A 179 -10.91 -21.58 -18.79
N TRP A 180 -11.16 -20.30 -18.53
CA TRP A 180 -10.36 -19.54 -17.56
C TRP A 180 -10.68 -19.85 -16.11
N ASN A 181 -11.94 -20.13 -15.78
CA ASN A 181 -12.34 -20.52 -14.42
C ASN A 181 -11.86 -21.93 -14.06
N SER A 182 -11.81 -22.86 -15.02
CA SER A 182 -11.35 -24.23 -14.77
C SER A 182 -9.83 -24.43 -14.90
N LYS A 183 -9.11 -23.41 -15.39
CA LYS A 183 -7.67 -23.51 -15.67
C LYS A 183 -6.81 -23.70 -14.42
N TRP A 184 -7.27 -23.24 -13.26
CA TRP A 184 -6.55 -23.32 -12.00
C TRP A 184 -7.43 -23.94 -10.92
N VAL A 185 -6.79 -24.67 -10.01
CA VAL A 185 -7.45 -25.25 -8.84
C VAL A 185 -7.99 -24.12 -7.97
N THR A 186 -9.27 -24.20 -7.63
CA THR A 186 -9.90 -23.29 -6.69
C THR A 186 -9.74 -23.82 -5.27
N ALA A 187 -9.49 -22.92 -4.34
CA ALA A 187 -9.40 -23.25 -2.92
C ALA A 187 -9.77 -22.04 -2.08
N PRO A 188 -10.50 -22.21 -0.96
CA PRO A 188 -10.71 -21.12 -0.01
C PRO A 188 -9.37 -20.60 0.51
N ILE A 189 -9.29 -19.27 0.67
CA ILE A 189 -8.12 -18.60 1.21
C ILE A 189 -8.61 -17.67 2.31
N ILE A 190 -8.25 -18.02 3.53
CA ILE A 190 -8.66 -17.29 4.72
C ILE A 190 -7.50 -16.41 5.15
N TYR A 191 -7.71 -15.09 5.09
CA TYR A 191 -6.78 -14.10 5.59
C TYR A 191 -7.10 -13.79 7.04
N THR A 192 -6.14 -13.99 7.94
CA THR A 192 -6.32 -13.86 9.39
C THR A 192 -5.55 -12.68 9.97
N GLY A 193 -5.01 -11.81 9.11
CA GLY A 193 -4.17 -10.67 9.51
C GLY A 193 -4.95 -9.40 9.85
N ARG A 194 -6.21 -9.27 9.38
CA ARG A 194 -6.95 -8.00 9.48
C ARG A 194 -7.26 -7.64 10.93
N ALA A 195 -6.67 -6.56 11.43
CA ALA A 195 -6.97 -6.04 12.75
C ALA A 195 -8.39 -5.41 12.83
N LEU A 196 -9.00 -5.40 14.01
CA LEU A 196 -10.21 -4.61 14.30
C LEU A 196 -9.85 -3.28 14.95
N ARG A 197 -10.42 -2.16 14.44
CA ARG A 197 -10.26 -0.83 15.05
C ARG A 197 -11.09 -0.68 16.34
N GLY A 198 -10.58 0.06 17.32
CA GLY A 198 -11.26 0.35 18.60
C GLY A 198 -10.54 -0.26 19.81
N GLU A 199 -11.14 -0.29 21.01
CA GLU A 199 -10.48 -0.79 22.25
C GLU A 199 -9.92 -2.23 22.14
N SER A 200 -10.25 -2.95 21.06
CA SER A 200 -9.74 -4.26 20.69
C SER A 200 -8.72 -4.24 19.52
N TYR A 201 -7.84 -3.23 19.44
CA TYR A 201 -6.75 -3.15 18.43
C TYR A 201 -5.86 -4.43 18.35
N SER A 202 -5.94 -5.33 19.34
CA SER A 202 -5.24 -6.61 19.37
C SER A 202 -6.01 -7.80 18.78
N LYS A 203 -7.29 -7.64 18.39
CA LYS A 203 -8.08 -8.74 17.82
C LYS A 203 -8.01 -8.70 16.30
N GLN A 204 -7.51 -9.79 15.72
CA GLN A 204 -7.57 -10.05 14.30
C GLN A 204 -8.83 -10.84 13.95
N ILE A 205 -9.26 -10.73 12.71
CA ILE A 205 -10.39 -11.49 12.18
C ILE A 205 -10.00 -12.30 10.96
N ASP A 206 -10.71 -13.41 10.81
CA ASP A 206 -10.62 -14.30 9.67
C ASP A 206 -11.58 -13.79 8.59
N VAL A 207 -11.07 -13.58 7.38
CA VAL A 207 -11.82 -13.09 6.24
C VAL A 207 -11.46 -13.93 5.03
N ASP A 208 -12.47 -14.49 4.35
CA ASP A 208 -12.25 -15.03 3.00
C ASP A 208 -11.83 -13.88 2.09
N VAL A 209 -10.66 -13.99 1.46
CA VAL A 209 -10.06 -12.91 0.65
C VAL A 209 -11.01 -12.36 -0.41
N LYS A 210 -11.91 -13.19 -0.93
CA LYS A 210 -12.92 -12.77 -1.91
C LYS A 210 -13.84 -11.67 -1.40
N ALA A 211 -14.08 -11.63 -0.08
CA ALA A 211 -14.93 -10.64 0.54
C ALA A 211 -14.38 -9.21 0.42
N PHE A 212 -13.08 -9.03 0.16
CA PHE A 212 -12.50 -7.70 -0.07
C PHE A 212 -12.87 -7.11 -1.42
N ILE A 213 -13.11 -7.95 -2.43
CA ILE A 213 -13.56 -7.47 -3.75
C ILE A 213 -15.06 -7.20 -3.68
N LYS A 214 -15.45 -5.96 -3.92
CA LYS A 214 -16.87 -5.56 -3.90
C LYS A 214 -17.42 -5.49 -5.31
N LYS A 215 -18.52 -6.20 -5.54
CA LYS A 215 -19.36 -6.12 -6.74
C LYS A 215 -20.71 -5.52 -6.37
N ASN A 216 -21.33 -4.82 -7.31
CA ASN A 216 -22.59 -4.12 -7.13
C ASN A 216 -22.53 -3.07 -5.99
N ASP A 217 -21.43 -2.32 -5.93
CA ASP A 217 -21.20 -1.31 -4.92
C ASP A 217 -21.63 0.08 -5.43
N ALA A 218 -22.53 0.74 -4.71
CA ALA A 218 -23.08 2.04 -5.11
C ALA A 218 -22.06 3.19 -5.02
N ILE A 219 -21.10 3.10 -4.09
CA ILE A 219 -20.02 4.10 -3.95
C ILE A 219 -19.09 3.97 -5.15
N LEU A 220 -18.66 2.75 -5.48
CA LEU A 220 -17.78 2.51 -6.63
C LEU A 220 -18.47 2.90 -7.95
N TRP A 221 -19.76 2.58 -8.10
CA TRP A 221 -20.53 3.04 -9.26
C TRP A 221 -20.59 4.57 -9.37
N HIS A 222 -20.74 5.27 -8.24
CA HIS A 222 -20.72 6.73 -8.24
C HIS A 222 -19.35 7.29 -8.68
N VAL A 223 -18.25 6.70 -8.20
CA VAL A 223 -16.89 7.07 -8.62
C VAL A 223 -16.69 6.84 -10.12
N LEU A 224 -17.08 5.66 -10.62
CA LEU A 224 -16.99 5.30 -12.04
C LEU A 224 -17.77 6.27 -12.95
N THR A 225 -18.94 6.73 -12.50
CA THR A 225 -19.82 7.62 -13.28
C THR A 225 -19.38 9.08 -13.22
N GLN A 226 -19.03 9.59 -12.03
CA GLN A 226 -18.61 10.99 -11.87
C GLN A 226 -17.27 11.29 -12.53
N LEU A 227 -16.34 10.32 -12.50
CA LEU A 227 -15.01 10.46 -13.09
C LEU A 227 -14.92 9.87 -14.50
N GLU A 228 -16.05 9.39 -15.05
CA GLU A 228 -16.14 8.80 -16.39
C GLU A 228 -15.09 7.70 -16.64
N LEU A 229 -14.84 6.84 -15.63
CA LEU A 229 -13.75 5.85 -15.68
C LEU A 229 -14.05 4.69 -16.62
N ARG A 230 -15.33 4.36 -16.83
CA ARG A 230 -15.75 3.34 -17.81
C ARG A 230 -15.70 3.94 -19.22
N LYS A 231 -14.96 3.28 -20.11
CA LYS A 231 -14.81 3.63 -21.54
C LYS A 231 -15.54 2.63 -22.44
N ASP A 232 -15.43 2.82 -23.75
CA ASP A 232 -16.12 2.00 -24.75
C ASP A 232 -15.61 0.56 -24.77
N THR A 233 -14.32 0.36 -24.51
CA THR A 233 -13.71 -0.96 -24.46
C THR A 233 -13.28 -1.36 -23.04
N PRO A 234 -13.23 -2.66 -22.72
CA PRO A 234 -12.75 -3.12 -21.42
C PRO A 234 -11.25 -2.82 -21.22
N ASN A 235 -10.44 -2.80 -22.28
CA ASN A 235 -9.02 -2.42 -22.20
C ASN A 235 -8.81 -0.94 -21.87
N GLU A 236 -9.55 -0.02 -22.51
CA GLU A 236 -9.47 1.42 -22.20
C GLU A 236 -10.02 1.72 -20.81
N THR A 237 -11.10 1.02 -20.42
CA THR A 237 -11.64 1.09 -19.06
C THR A 237 -10.59 0.66 -18.04
N ALA A 238 -9.89 -0.45 -18.28
CA ALA A 238 -8.85 -0.93 -17.38
C ALA A 238 -7.66 0.02 -17.26
N LEU A 239 -7.19 0.60 -18.38
CA LEU A 239 -6.14 1.61 -18.37
C LEU A 239 -6.56 2.86 -17.59
N THR A 240 -7.79 3.34 -17.84
CA THR A 240 -8.33 4.54 -17.17
C THR A 240 -8.45 4.32 -15.67
N ILE A 241 -8.93 3.15 -15.23
CA ILE A 241 -9.03 2.79 -13.82
C ILE A 241 -7.65 2.69 -13.17
N GLN A 242 -6.69 2.01 -13.81
CA GLN A 242 -5.32 1.93 -13.29
C GLN A 242 -4.74 3.33 -13.09
N ASN A 243 -4.82 4.17 -14.14
CA ASN A 243 -4.33 5.55 -14.09
C ASN A 243 -4.99 6.38 -12.99
N PHE A 244 -6.30 6.25 -12.81
CA PHE A 244 -7.02 6.89 -11.70
C PHE A 244 -6.44 6.46 -10.35
N VAL A 245 -6.33 5.15 -10.10
CA VAL A 245 -5.86 4.65 -8.79
C VAL A 245 -4.42 5.08 -8.51
N CYS A 246 -3.52 4.99 -9.49
CA CYS A 246 -2.12 5.45 -9.36
C CYS A 246 -2.00 6.93 -8.98
N ASN A 247 -2.88 7.78 -9.49
CA ASN A 247 -2.86 9.22 -9.22
C ASN A 247 -3.67 9.63 -7.99
N PHE A 248 -4.63 8.80 -7.58
CA PHE A 248 -5.55 9.10 -6.49
C PHE A 248 -5.05 8.61 -5.14
N LEU A 249 -4.54 7.37 -5.07
CA LEU A 249 -4.07 6.80 -3.81
C LEU A 249 -2.66 7.27 -3.47
N THR A 250 -2.44 7.59 -2.20
CA THR A 250 -1.10 7.79 -1.64
C THR A 250 -0.64 6.51 -0.95
N TYR A 251 0.50 5.94 -1.38
CA TYR A 251 1.07 4.74 -0.76
C TYR A 251 1.43 4.98 0.70
N LYS A 252 0.87 4.18 1.61
CA LYS A 252 1.11 4.29 3.04
C LYS A 252 0.91 2.96 3.74
N TYR A 253 1.97 2.44 4.35
CA TYR A 253 1.92 1.24 5.16
C TYR A 253 0.87 1.31 6.27
N ASP A 254 0.25 0.17 6.54
CA ASP A 254 -0.78 0.03 7.57
C ASP A 254 -0.37 0.46 8.98
N GLU A 255 0.88 0.19 9.36
CA GLU A 255 1.42 0.61 10.66
C GLU A 255 1.27 2.13 10.89
N ILE A 256 1.29 2.92 9.80
CA ILE A 256 1.18 4.38 9.80
C ILE A 256 -0.25 4.83 9.45
N ALA A 257 -0.94 4.10 8.58
CA ALA A 257 -2.28 4.44 8.10
C ALA A 257 -3.37 4.11 9.13
N SER A 258 -3.28 2.93 9.72
CA SER A 258 -4.33 2.32 10.54
C SER A 258 -3.90 2.13 12.01
N GLU A 259 -2.67 2.51 12.36
CA GLU A 259 -2.05 2.30 13.69
C GLU A 259 -2.07 0.82 14.12
N CYS A 260 -2.12 -0.10 13.16
CA CYS A 260 -2.13 -1.54 13.38
C CYS A 260 -1.21 -2.26 12.38
N PRO A 261 -0.75 -3.48 12.69
CA PRO A 261 0.25 -4.16 11.89
C PRO A 261 -0.21 -4.44 10.46
N GLU A 262 -1.46 -4.87 10.29
CA GLU A 262 -2.07 -5.01 8.98
C GLU A 262 -3.60 -4.85 8.98
N PHE A 263 -4.11 -4.24 7.90
CA PHE A 263 -5.46 -3.75 7.76
C PHE A 263 -5.86 -3.57 6.28
N TRP A 264 -6.06 -4.69 5.58
CA TRP A 264 -6.64 -4.67 4.22
C TRP A 264 -7.93 -3.84 4.18
N LEU A 265 -7.92 -2.77 3.40
CA LEU A 265 -9.05 -1.88 3.21
C LEU A 265 -10.06 -2.49 2.25
N PHE A 266 -11.34 -2.28 2.55
CA PHE A 266 -12.36 -2.40 1.53
C PHE A 266 -12.24 -1.25 0.52
N PRO A 267 -12.68 -1.43 -0.74
CA PRO A 267 -12.58 -0.41 -1.79
C PRO A 267 -13.18 0.96 -1.40
N PHE A 268 -14.32 0.96 -0.72
CA PHE A 268 -14.94 2.21 -0.25
C PHE A 268 -14.17 2.87 0.90
N GLU A 269 -13.41 2.09 1.69
CA GLU A 269 -12.51 2.62 2.73
C GLU A 269 -11.30 3.28 2.06
N ALA A 270 -10.69 2.62 1.07
CA ALA A 270 -9.57 3.18 0.30
C ALA A 270 -9.96 4.49 -0.42
N ILE A 271 -11.17 4.56 -1.00
CA ILE A 271 -11.66 5.80 -1.63
C ILE A 271 -11.83 6.94 -0.62
N GLN A 272 -12.36 6.65 0.57
CA GLN A 272 -12.61 7.68 1.59
C GLN A 272 -11.36 8.09 2.37
N SER A 273 -10.37 7.19 2.44
CA SER A 273 -9.10 7.42 3.13
C SER A 273 -8.06 8.07 2.23
N GLU A 274 -8.16 7.87 0.91
CA GLU A 274 -7.19 8.32 -0.13
C GLU A 274 -5.78 7.72 0.06
N ILE A 275 -5.68 6.66 0.87
CA ILE A 275 -4.44 5.99 1.23
C ILE A 275 -4.63 4.48 1.16
N GLY A 276 -3.53 3.78 0.94
CA GLY A 276 -3.45 2.33 1.06
C GLY A 276 -2.05 1.83 0.73
N ASP A 277 -1.81 0.53 0.90
CA ASP A 277 -0.60 -0.15 0.44
C ASP A 277 -0.93 -1.21 -0.64
N CYS A 278 -0.06 -2.19 -0.87
CA CYS A 278 -0.05 -2.91 -2.14
C CYS A 278 -1.38 -3.61 -2.45
N GLU A 279 -1.96 -4.28 -1.47
CA GLU A 279 -3.24 -4.97 -1.58
C GLU A 279 -4.42 -4.01 -1.74
N ASP A 280 -4.38 -2.84 -1.08
CA ASP A 280 -5.52 -1.94 -1.01
C ASP A 280 -5.82 -1.37 -2.40
N GLY A 281 -4.78 -0.89 -3.09
CA GLY A 281 -4.94 -0.42 -4.45
C GLY A 281 -5.21 -1.55 -5.45
N ALA A 282 -4.67 -2.77 -5.22
CA ALA A 282 -4.99 -3.93 -6.05
C ALA A 282 -6.48 -4.32 -5.92
N ILE A 283 -7.01 -4.36 -4.70
CA ILE A 283 -8.41 -4.61 -4.35
C ILE A 283 -9.31 -3.51 -4.92
N LEU A 284 -8.88 -2.25 -4.85
CA LEU A 284 -9.62 -1.12 -5.43
C LEU A 284 -9.69 -1.21 -6.95
N ILE A 285 -8.57 -1.45 -7.65
CA ILE A 285 -8.56 -1.64 -9.11
C ILE A 285 -9.49 -2.79 -9.50
N ALA A 286 -9.35 -3.95 -8.85
CA ALA A 286 -10.15 -5.13 -9.16
C ALA A 286 -11.66 -4.86 -8.97
N SER A 287 -12.03 -4.21 -7.86
CA SER A 287 -13.42 -3.87 -7.58
C SER A 287 -13.97 -2.83 -8.55
N LEU A 288 -13.19 -1.80 -8.92
CA LEU A 288 -13.60 -0.82 -9.93
C LEU A 288 -13.80 -1.48 -11.30
N LEU A 289 -12.91 -2.37 -11.74
CA LEU A 289 -13.05 -3.11 -12.99
C LEU A 289 -14.36 -3.91 -13.03
N ILE A 290 -14.63 -4.67 -11.97
CA ILE A 290 -15.83 -5.51 -11.87
C ILE A 290 -17.10 -4.63 -11.85
N ASN A 291 -17.11 -3.53 -11.11
CA ASN A 291 -18.26 -2.62 -11.09
C ASN A 291 -18.41 -1.85 -12.42
N ALA A 292 -17.34 -1.65 -13.20
CA ALA A 292 -17.41 -1.08 -14.54
C ALA A 292 -17.95 -2.07 -15.60
N GLY A 293 -18.25 -3.31 -15.20
CA GLY A 293 -18.79 -4.35 -16.08
C GLY A 293 -17.74 -5.30 -16.65
N VAL A 294 -16.49 -5.26 -16.20
CA VAL A 294 -15.52 -6.30 -16.58
C VAL A 294 -15.91 -7.61 -15.88
N PRO A 295 -16.10 -8.73 -16.59
CA PRO A 295 -16.46 -10.00 -15.97
C PRO A 295 -15.45 -10.44 -14.91
N SER A 296 -15.93 -10.96 -13.78
CA SER A 296 -15.12 -11.42 -12.64
C SER A 296 -13.96 -12.34 -13.03
N TRP A 297 -14.20 -13.28 -13.97
CA TRP A 297 -13.19 -14.24 -14.44
C TRP A 297 -12.03 -13.60 -15.21
N ARG A 298 -12.15 -12.32 -15.60
CA ARG A 298 -11.10 -11.53 -16.26
C ARG A 298 -10.28 -10.68 -15.30
N VAL A 299 -10.58 -10.67 -14.00
CA VAL A 299 -9.92 -9.82 -13.01
C VAL A 299 -9.48 -10.69 -11.85
N LYS A 300 -8.25 -10.52 -11.38
CA LYS A 300 -7.78 -11.16 -10.14
C LYS A 300 -6.82 -10.25 -9.39
N VAL A 301 -6.86 -10.27 -8.07
CA VAL A 301 -5.75 -9.80 -7.23
C VAL A 301 -4.79 -10.97 -7.03
N CYS A 302 -3.50 -10.70 -7.14
CA CYS A 302 -2.42 -11.65 -6.89
C CYS A 302 -1.73 -11.28 -5.59
N ALA A 303 -1.46 -12.27 -4.74
CA ALA A 303 -0.45 -12.17 -3.69
C ALA A 303 0.73 -13.05 -4.09
N ALA A 304 1.89 -12.43 -4.28
CA ALA A 304 3.03 -13.07 -4.90
C ALA A 304 4.36 -12.48 -4.42
N GLN A 305 5.46 -12.96 -5.01
CA GLN A 305 6.75 -12.32 -4.89
C GLN A 305 7.05 -11.42 -6.08
N VAL A 306 7.86 -10.40 -5.86
CA VAL A 306 8.40 -9.56 -6.94
C VAL A 306 9.87 -9.31 -6.66
N MET A 307 10.63 -8.88 -7.68
CA MET A 307 11.99 -8.38 -7.46
C MET A 307 11.98 -7.36 -6.34
N ALA A 308 12.83 -7.56 -5.35
CA ALA A 308 12.82 -6.78 -4.13
C ALA A 308 12.89 -5.27 -4.41
N ASP A 309 12.10 -4.53 -3.64
CA ASP A 309 11.99 -3.10 -3.71
C ASP A 309 11.90 -2.53 -2.30
N PRO A 310 12.73 -1.57 -1.90
CA PRO A 310 12.81 -1.09 -0.52
C PRO A 310 11.51 -0.46 -0.02
N ILE A 311 10.61 -0.04 -0.93
CA ILE A 311 9.36 0.63 -0.58
C ILE A 311 8.16 -0.29 -0.81
N PHE A 312 8.07 -0.92 -1.98
CA PHE A 312 6.83 -1.61 -2.37
C PHE A 312 6.90 -3.13 -2.17
N ALA A 313 8.11 -3.67 -1.99
CA ALA A 313 8.35 -5.09 -1.77
C ALA A 313 9.63 -5.32 -0.95
N PRO A 314 9.71 -4.80 0.29
CA PRO A 314 10.95 -4.82 1.06
C PRO A 314 11.36 -6.26 1.40
N SER A 315 12.64 -6.57 1.25
CA SER A 315 13.21 -7.89 1.51
C SER A 315 14.70 -7.84 1.73
N ASP A 316 15.22 -8.75 2.54
CA ASP A 316 16.66 -9.02 2.68
C ASP A 316 17.19 -9.97 1.59
N THR A 317 16.30 -10.44 0.70
CA THR A 317 16.61 -11.36 -0.40
C THR A 317 16.29 -10.69 -1.75
N GLU A 318 16.56 -11.37 -2.86
CA GLU A 318 16.26 -10.86 -4.20
C GLU A 318 14.76 -10.68 -4.47
N LEU A 319 13.90 -11.31 -3.65
CA LEU A 319 12.45 -11.26 -3.81
C LEU A 319 11.79 -10.67 -2.58
N GLY A 320 11.06 -9.58 -2.79
CA GLY A 320 10.03 -9.13 -1.87
C GLY A 320 8.72 -9.78 -2.21
N GLY A 321 7.66 -9.33 -1.60
CA GLY A 321 6.32 -9.75 -2.01
C GLY A 321 5.35 -8.65 -1.83
N HIS A 322 4.24 -8.86 -2.50
CA HIS A 322 3.54 -7.76 -3.09
C HIS A 322 2.16 -8.27 -3.48
N ALA A 323 1.20 -7.35 -3.44
CA ALA A 323 -0.12 -7.59 -3.98
C ALA A 323 -0.39 -6.64 -5.16
N TYR A 324 -0.94 -7.18 -6.24
CA TYR A 324 -1.21 -6.43 -7.46
C TYR A 324 -2.42 -7.00 -8.20
N CYS A 325 -3.09 -6.17 -9.00
CA CYS A 325 -4.19 -6.63 -9.84
C CYS A 325 -3.63 -7.18 -11.16
N ILE A 326 -4.21 -8.28 -11.66
CA ILE A 326 -4.05 -8.72 -13.03
C ILE A 326 -5.39 -8.67 -13.76
N TYR A 327 -5.31 -8.36 -15.04
CA TYR A 327 -6.47 -8.24 -15.92
C TYR A 327 -6.23 -9.06 -17.18
N LEU A 328 -7.22 -9.87 -17.55
CA LEU A 328 -7.21 -10.68 -18.76
C LEU A 328 -7.62 -9.81 -19.94
N ALA A 329 -6.64 -9.19 -20.59
CA ALA A 329 -6.84 -8.17 -21.62
C ALA A 329 -7.19 -8.74 -22.98
N ASP A 330 -7.95 -7.97 -23.77
CA ASP A 330 -8.17 -8.26 -25.19
C ASP A 330 -6.86 -8.12 -25.96
N ARG A 331 -6.42 -9.22 -26.58
CA ARG A 331 -5.19 -9.35 -27.38
C ARG A 331 -5.50 -10.11 -28.67
N PRO A 332 -6.13 -9.46 -29.67
CA PRO A 332 -6.60 -10.13 -30.88
C PRO A 332 -5.48 -10.81 -31.68
N GLU A 333 -4.23 -10.36 -31.53
CA GLU A 333 -3.06 -10.96 -32.15
C GLU A 333 -2.60 -12.28 -31.48
N SER A 334 -2.99 -12.51 -30.22
CA SER A 334 -2.66 -13.76 -29.53
C SER A 334 -3.54 -14.92 -30.02
N GLU A 335 -3.05 -16.16 -29.87
CA GLU A 335 -3.83 -17.36 -30.18
C GLU A 335 -5.11 -17.42 -29.33
N ARG A 336 -5.02 -17.03 -28.05
CA ARG A 336 -6.13 -17.08 -27.10
C ARG A 336 -7.09 -15.92 -27.21
N LYS A 337 -6.75 -14.87 -27.98
CA LYS A 337 -7.44 -13.57 -28.05
C LYS A 337 -7.51 -12.80 -26.72
N LEU A 338 -7.06 -13.42 -25.63
CA LEU A 338 -7.07 -12.94 -24.27
C LEU A 338 -5.74 -13.31 -23.60
N GLU A 339 -5.05 -12.34 -23.00
CA GLU A 339 -3.83 -12.60 -22.22
C GLU A 339 -3.80 -11.77 -20.94
N TRP A 340 -3.26 -12.37 -19.87
CA TRP A 340 -3.12 -11.69 -18.59
C TRP A 340 -2.03 -10.62 -18.67
N VAL A 341 -2.38 -9.41 -18.25
CA VAL A 341 -1.46 -8.30 -18.03
C VAL A 341 -1.56 -7.86 -16.57
N ILE A 342 -0.55 -7.15 -16.09
CA ILE A 342 -0.51 -6.62 -14.73
C ILE A 342 -1.03 -5.19 -14.75
N LEU A 343 -1.85 -4.86 -13.76
CA LEU A 343 -2.33 -3.53 -13.43
C LEU A 343 -1.88 -3.21 -12.01
N ASP A 344 -0.58 -2.98 -11.86
CA ASP A 344 0.01 -2.57 -10.59
C ASP A 344 -0.23 -1.09 -10.36
N TRP A 345 -0.42 -0.70 -9.11
CA TRP A 345 -0.74 0.66 -8.72
C TRP A 345 0.38 1.35 -7.96
N CYS A 346 1.35 0.61 -7.42
CA CYS A 346 2.39 1.18 -6.57
C CYS A 346 3.82 0.78 -6.98
N TYR A 347 4.06 -0.46 -7.42
CA TYR A 347 5.42 -0.95 -7.72
C TYR A 347 5.89 -0.63 -9.15
N LEU A 348 5.45 -1.39 -10.16
CA LEU A 348 5.75 -1.11 -11.58
C LEU A 348 4.46 -0.74 -12.30
N GLN A 349 4.05 0.51 -12.08
CA GLN A 349 2.68 0.99 -12.34
C GLN A 349 2.31 1.16 -13.81
N ASP A 350 3.27 1.56 -14.66
CA ASP A 350 3.11 1.79 -16.10
C ASP A 350 1.74 2.33 -16.61
N PRO A 351 1.09 3.31 -15.94
CA PRO A 351 -0.30 3.71 -16.23
C PRO A 351 -0.48 4.43 -17.58
N GLU A 352 0.61 4.82 -18.23
CA GLU A 352 0.68 5.41 -19.56
C GLU A 352 0.76 4.37 -20.68
N VAL A 353 1.14 3.12 -20.37
CA VAL A 353 1.32 2.07 -21.37
C VAL A 353 -0.04 1.47 -21.73
N PRO A 354 -0.46 1.52 -23.01
CA PRO A 354 -1.71 0.89 -23.43
C PRO A 354 -1.78 -0.58 -23.00
N VAL A 355 -2.93 -1.00 -22.48
CA VAL A 355 -3.15 -2.38 -21.99
C VAL A 355 -2.78 -3.46 -23.02
N LYS A 356 -2.94 -3.16 -24.32
CA LYS A 356 -2.58 -4.04 -25.44
C LYS A 356 -1.07 -4.12 -25.73
N GLU A 357 -0.26 -3.29 -25.08
CA GLU A 357 1.19 -3.20 -25.23
C GLU A 357 1.93 -3.62 -23.96
N LYS A 358 1.25 -3.64 -22.81
CA LYS A 358 1.83 -4.09 -21.54
C LYS A 358 2.49 -5.48 -21.65
N PRO A 359 3.59 -5.74 -20.94
CA PRO A 359 4.17 -7.09 -20.84
C PRO A 359 3.16 -8.11 -20.29
N LEU A 360 3.31 -9.37 -20.68
CA LEU A 360 2.40 -10.42 -20.23
C LEU A 360 2.75 -10.87 -18.82
N ALA A 361 1.72 -11.11 -17.99
CA ALA A 361 1.90 -11.59 -16.62
C ALA A 361 2.61 -12.95 -16.56
N ARG A 362 2.34 -13.84 -17.53
CA ARG A 362 3.00 -15.16 -17.63
C ARG A 362 4.51 -15.09 -17.86
N ASP A 363 5.00 -13.98 -18.40
CA ASP A 363 6.42 -13.74 -18.68
C ASP A 363 7.07 -12.95 -17.52
N GLY A 364 6.35 -12.79 -16.40
CA GLY A 364 6.77 -12.06 -15.22
C GLY A 364 6.61 -10.54 -15.34
N GLY A 365 5.79 -10.05 -16.28
CA GLY A 365 5.55 -8.63 -16.46
C GLY A 365 6.78 -7.87 -16.95
N THR A 366 6.87 -6.60 -16.59
CA THR A 366 8.00 -5.71 -16.94
C THR A 366 9.31 -6.29 -16.41
N GLU A 367 10.25 -6.55 -17.32
CA GLU A 367 11.58 -7.12 -17.03
C GLU A 367 11.55 -8.47 -16.26
N GLY A 368 10.42 -9.17 -16.25
CA GLY A 368 10.26 -10.38 -15.44
C GLY A 368 10.28 -10.09 -13.94
N ALA A 369 9.80 -8.92 -13.50
CA ALA A 369 9.81 -8.53 -12.09
C ALA A 369 8.87 -9.35 -11.19
N TYR A 370 7.79 -9.91 -11.75
CA TYR A 370 6.74 -10.57 -10.98
C TYR A 370 6.94 -12.09 -10.96
N ARG A 371 7.01 -12.68 -9.76
CA ARG A 371 7.48 -14.05 -9.51
C ARG A 371 6.59 -14.77 -8.48
N ASP A 372 6.68 -16.09 -8.44
CA ASP A 372 6.17 -16.93 -7.34
C ASP A 372 4.81 -16.51 -6.77
N ILE A 373 3.76 -16.65 -7.58
CA ILE A 373 2.38 -16.42 -7.15
C ILE A 373 2.02 -17.43 -6.07
N TRP A 374 1.70 -16.94 -4.88
CA TRP A 374 1.20 -17.78 -3.79
C TRP A 374 -0.27 -18.10 -4.00
N PHE A 375 -1.05 -17.07 -4.33
CA PHE A 375 -2.46 -17.21 -4.64
C PHE A 375 -3.03 -16.04 -5.43
N THR A 376 -4.20 -16.26 -6.02
CA THR A 376 -4.99 -15.20 -6.67
C THR A 376 -6.46 -15.29 -6.29
N PHE A 377 -7.20 -14.20 -6.36
CA PHE A 377 -8.64 -14.19 -6.05
C PHE A 377 -9.39 -13.09 -6.79
N ASN A 378 -10.70 -13.26 -6.95
CA ASN A 378 -11.66 -12.25 -7.38
C ASN A 378 -12.87 -12.26 -6.45
N ASP A 379 -13.99 -11.65 -6.84
CA ASP A 379 -15.22 -11.63 -6.03
C ASP A 379 -15.94 -12.98 -5.91
N ASP A 380 -15.66 -13.93 -6.81
CA ASP A 380 -16.37 -15.21 -6.90
C ASP A 380 -15.50 -16.39 -6.43
N GLN A 381 -14.24 -16.42 -6.87
CA GLN A 381 -13.31 -17.53 -6.70
C GLN A 381 -11.92 -17.08 -6.24
N SER A 382 -11.29 -17.96 -5.48
CA SER A 382 -9.89 -17.91 -5.07
C SER A 382 -9.16 -19.14 -5.59
N TYR A 383 -7.91 -18.97 -6.01
CA TYR A 383 -7.14 -19.96 -6.74
C TYR A 383 -5.80 -20.20 -6.05
N ALA A 384 -5.56 -21.46 -5.68
CA ALA A 384 -4.33 -21.94 -5.06
C ALA A 384 -4.19 -23.46 -5.26
N GLN A 385 -2.97 -23.99 -5.14
CA GLN A 385 -2.72 -25.43 -5.27
C GLN A 385 -3.35 -26.27 -4.15
N SER A 386 -3.55 -25.67 -2.98
CA SER A 386 -4.22 -26.26 -1.83
C SER A 386 -4.98 -25.18 -1.05
N SER A 387 -5.95 -25.55 -0.23
CA SER A 387 -6.59 -24.61 0.70
C SER A 387 -5.65 -24.28 1.84
N PHE A 388 -5.51 -23.00 2.18
CA PHE A 388 -4.64 -22.59 3.28
C PHE A 388 -5.10 -21.29 3.94
N GLU A 389 -4.55 -21.08 5.12
CA GLU A 389 -4.72 -19.89 5.94
C GLU A 389 -3.48 -19.00 5.77
N VAL A 390 -3.68 -17.72 5.46
CA VAL A 390 -2.61 -16.72 5.43
C VAL A 390 -2.43 -16.22 6.86
N LYS A 391 -1.58 -16.93 7.62
CA LYS A 391 -1.12 -16.52 8.96
C LYS A 391 -0.11 -15.38 8.82
N GLU A 392 -0.15 -14.39 9.71
CA GLU A 392 0.80 -13.28 9.74
C GLU A 392 2.24 -13.75 9.42
N GLY A 393 2.76 -13.30 8.29
CA GLY A 393 4.00 -13.83 7.72
C GLY A 393 5.02 -12.77 7.30
N ARG A 394 4.71 -11.48 7.50
CA ARG A 394 5.64 -10.36 7.26
C ARG A 394 5.49 -9.28 8.32
N ILE A 395 5.61 -9.71 9.56
CA ILE A 395 5.92 -8.81 10.65
C ILE A 395 7.24 -8.13 10.28
N SER A 396 7.17 -6.84 9.95
CA SER A 396 8.24 -5.87 10.13
C SER A 396 9.10 -6.31 11.32
N LYS A 397 10.41 -6.50 11.11
CA LYS A 397 11.36 -7.14 12.05
C LYS A 397 11.45 -6.52 13.46
N ASN A 398 10.57 -5.60 13.83
CA ASN A 398 10.45 -5.01 15.15
C ASN A 398 9.01 -5.05 15.67
N ARG A 399 8.56 -6.20 16.22
CA ARG A 399 7.71 -6.25 17.42
C ARG A 399 7.52 -7.67 17.94
N THR A 400 7.87 -7.86 19.20
CA THR A 400 7.52 -9.02 20.02
C THR A 400 6.05 -8.93 20.42
N THR A 401 5.21 -9.75 19.82
CA THR A 401 3.91 -10.13 20.42
C THR A 401 4.11 -11.50 21.07
N GLN A 402 3.76 -11.63 22.35
CA GLN A 402 3.92 -12.90 23.07
C GLN A 402 3.09 -14.00 22.39
N LYS A 403 3.75 -15.13 22.17
CA LYS A 403 3.35 -16.22 21.27
C LYS A 403 2.30 -17.18 21.88
N ASP A 404 1.91 -16.96 23.13
CA ASP A 404 1.10 -17.89 23.90
C ASP A 404 -0.25 -17.23 24.22
N ASP A 405 -1.25 -17.45 23.36
CA ASP A 405 -2.69 -17.43 23.72
C ASP A 405 -3.65 -17.71 22.53
N VAL A 406 -3.16 -17.86 21.29
CA VAL A 406 -4.05 -17.86 20.10
C VAL A 406 -4.36 -19.25 19.51
N LEU A 407 -3.74 -20.34 19.99
CA LEU A 407 -3.98 -21.68 19.41
C LEU A 407 -5.12 -22.50 20.04
N ALA A 408 -5.84 -21.96 21.03
CA ALA A 408 -6.96 -22.66 21.68
C ALA A 408 -8.40 -22.22 21.27
N PRO A 409 -8.69 -21.05 20.65
CA PRO A 409 -10.10 -20.68 20.45
C PRO A 409 -10.78 -21.22 19.18
N LEU A 410 -10.04 -21.53 18.11
CA LEU A 410 -10.69 -21.76 16.80
C LEU A 410 -11.46 -23.09 16.71
N GLU A 411 -10.93 -24.16 17.32
CA GLU A 411 -11.65 -25.45 17.40
C GLU A 411 -12.91 -25.38 18.28
N ASP A 412 -12.88 -24.57 19.34
CA ASP A 412 -14.01 -24.38 20.26
C ASP A 412 -15.06 -23.41 19.68
N ILE A 413 -14.62 -22.42 18.90
CA ILE A 413 -15.49 -21.50 18.16
C ILE A 413 -16.20 -22.23 17.01
N LEU A 414 -15.50 -23.09 16.25
CA LEU A 414 -16.10 -23.90 15.19
C LEU A 414 -17.12 -24.92 15.74
N LYS A 415 -16.85 -25.51 16.91
CA LYS A 415 -17.80 -26.42 17.58
C LYS A 415 -19.02 -25.69 18.16
N SER A 416 -18.89 -24.44 18.62
CA SER A 416 -20.03 -23.68 19.20
C SER A 416 -20.86 -22.90 18.17
N LEU A 417 -20.27 -22.44 17.07
CA LEU A 417 -20.97 -21.76 15.97
C LEU A 417 -21.86 -22.71 15.17
N ALA A 418 -21.46 -23.98 15.03
CA ALA A 418 -22.18 -24.96 14.23
C ALA A 418 -23.55 -25.36 14.81
N ASN A 419 -23.73 -25.34 16.14
CA ASN A 419 -24.95 -25.87 16.77
C ASN A 419 -25.86 -24.82 17.42
N ASP A 420 -25.33 -23.88 18.20
CA ASP A 420 -26.19 -23.12 19.13
C ASP A 420 -26.68 -21.77 18.59
N THR A 421 -25.98 -21.19 17.61
CA THR A 421 -26.27 -19.82 17.13
C THR A 421 -27.20 -19.84 15.92
N ILE A 422 -27.05 -20.82 15.05
CA ILE A 422 -27.86 -21.00 13.85
C ILE A 422 -29.30 -21.44 14.22
N ASP A 423 -29.46 -22.38 15.16
CA ASP A 423 -30.77 -22.82 15.66
C ASP A 423 -31.56 -21.71 16.36
N LYS A 424 -30.88 -20.82 17.09
CA LYS A 424 -31.53 -19.66 17.74
C LYS A 424 -32.00 -18.63 16.72
N ILE A 425 -31.29 -18.46 15.62
CA ILE A 425 -31.66 -17.54 14.54
C ILE A 425 -32.85 -18.11 13.75
N PHE A 426 -32.84 -19.41 13.41
CA PHE A 426 -33.95 -20.05 12.72
C PHE A 426 -35.24 -20.12 13.55
N LYS A 427 -35.14 -20.42 14.85
CA LYS A 427 -36.29 -20.34 15.77
C LYS A 427 -36.85 -18.92 15.92
N LYS A 428 -35.99 -17.90 15.87
CA LYS A 428 -36.43 -16.49 15.98
C LYS A 428 -37.10 -15.98 14.70
N LEU A 429 -36.82 -16.61 13.55
CA LEU A 429 -37.39 -16.27 12.25
C LEU A 429 -38.55 -17.21 11.83
N ASN A 430 -38.93 -18.17 12.69
CA ASN A 430 -40.02 -19.12 12.45
C ASN A 430 -39.86 -19.94 11.16
N ILE A 431 -38.61 -20.24 10.79
CA ILE A 431 -38.26 -21.08 9.65
C ILE A 431 -38.04 -22.49 10.20
N GLU A 432 -38.94 -23.42 9.88
CA GLU A 432 -38.74 -24.85 10.12
C GLU A 432 -37.82 -25.42 9.02
N ILE A 433 -36.81 -26.17 9.42
CA ILE A 433 -35.90 -26.90 8.53
C ILE A 433 -36.30 -28.36 8.61
N GLU A 434 -36.65 -28.99 7.47
CA GLU A 434 -36.76 -30.46 7.33
C GLU A 434 -35.38 -31.11 7.20
#